data_AF-D8RTW6-F1
#
_entry.id   AF-D8RTW6-F1
#
_cell.length_a   1.000
_cell.length_b   1.000
_cell.length_c   1.000
_cell.angle_alpha   90.00
_cell.angle_beta   90.00
_cell.angle_gamma   90.00
#
_symmetry.space_group_name_H-M   'P 1'
#
loop_
_entity.id
_entity.type
_entity.pdbx_description
1 polymer ?
#
loop_
_entity_poly.entity_id
_entity_poly.type
_entity_poly.pdbx_seq_one_letter_code
_entity_poly.pdbx_strand_id
1 'polypeptide(L)'
;VVAGLGLGSSVINSILNGLGSVQRKIVISFANNTGHQLTAIGVYFFSGTADNGLPGAIPDKSTLGFGARKTRGPVARGTVGVITYYLSAENRTAAIMWSVPFDYNLYSNWWNFELRNGRVSPSRSLFNDLY
;
A
#
# COMPACT_ATOMS: atom_id res chain seq x y z
N VAL A 1 11.65 2.26 -4.75
CA VAL A 1 11.68 0.92 -5.38
C VAL A 1 13.12 0.47 -5.39
N VAL A 2 13.39 -0.79 -5.06
CA VAL A 2 14.74 -1.36 -5.05
C VAL A 2 14.78 -2.63 -5.90
N ALA A 3 15.93 -2.96 -6.46
CA ALA A 3 16.11 -4.23 -7.17
C ALA A 3 16.04 -5.41 -6.18
N GLY A 4 15.56 -6.55 -6.68
CA GLY A 4 15.35 -7.77 -5.88
C GLY A 4 13.88 -7.99 -5.49
N LEU A 5 13.60 -9.21 -5.01
CA LEU A 5 12.25 -9.69 -4.70
C LEU A 5 11.89 -9.58 -3.20
N GLY A 6 12.58 -8.72 -2.46
CA GLY A 6 12.23 -8.44 -1.07
C GLY A 6 12.89 -7.18 -0.54
N LEU A 7 12.33 -6.65 0.55
CA LEU A 7 12.98 -5.63 1.36
C LEU A 7 13.58 -6.28 2.60
N GLY A 8 14.86 -5.99 2.86
CA GLY A 8 15.48 -6.32 4.13
C GLY A 8 14.82 -5.57 5.28
N SER A 9 14.85 -6.15 6.48
CA SER A 9 14.30 -5.56 7.71
C SER A 9 14.88 -4.17 8.01
N SER A 10 16.15 -3.93 7.68
CA SER A 10 16.79 -2.61 7.81
C SER A 10 16.11 -1.54 6.96
N VAL A 11 15.75 -1.86 5.72
CA VAL A 11 15.06 -0.94 4.81
C VAL A 11 13.63 -0.70 5.30
N ILE A 12 12.92 -1.75 5.70
CA ILE A 12 11.56 -1.63 6.28
C ILE A 12 11.58 -0.71 7.51
N ASN A 13 12.53 -0.92 8.42
CA ASN A 13 12.69 -0.11 9.62
C ASN A 13 13.04 1.34 9.28
N SER A 14 13.90 1.57 8.27
CA SER A 14 14.21 2.93 7.80
C SER A 14 12.96 3.66 7.30
N ILE A 15 12.10 2.99 6.54
CA ILE A 15 10.84 3.59 6.05
C ILE A 15 9.89 3.85 7.24
N LEU A 16 9.71 2.88 8.14
CA LEU A 16 8.87 3.05 9.34
C LEU A 16 9.34 4.21 10.22
N ASN A 17 10.64 4.38 10.39
CA ASN A 17 11.22 5.49 11.16
C ASN A 17 11.02 6.83 10.46
N GLY A 18 11.12 6.85 9.12
CA GLY A 18 10.86 8.05 8.31
C GLY A 18 9.44 8.59 8.42
N LEU A 19 8.45 7.74 8.73
CA LEU A 19 7.06 8.16 9.00
C LEU A 19 6.89 8.93 10.34
N GLY A 20 7.96 9.01 11.13
CA GLY A 20 8.00 9.71 12.41
C GLY A 20 7.32 8.97 13.56
N SER A 21 7.29 9.65 14.71
CA SER A 21 6.66 9.16 15.95
C SER A 21 5.14 9.33 15.90
N VAL A 22 4.47 8.35 15.30
CA VAL A 22 3.00 8.28 15.18
C VAL A 22 2.49 6.93 15.66
N GLN A 23 1.30 6.92 16.26
CA GLN A 23 0.75 5.74 16.95
C GLN A 23 0.38 4.59 16.01
N ARG A 24 -0.02 4.89 14.77
CA ARG A 24 -0.40 3.90 13.75
C ARG A 24 0.30 4.24 12.44
N LYS A 25 1.08 3.28 11.94
CA LYS A 25 1.84 3.35 10.70
C LYS A 25 2.12 1.94 10.17
N ILE A 26 2.37 1.84 8.88
CA ILE A 26 2.61 0.60 8.17
C ILE A 26 3.61 0.83 7.04
N VAL A 27 4.36 -0.21 6.71
CA VAL A 27 5.07 -0.33 5.44
C VAL A 27 4.43 -1.45 4.65
N ILE A 28 3.97 -1.12 3.45
CA ILE A 28 3.44 -2.06 2.48
C ILE A 28 4.57 -2.35 1.50
N SER A 29 4.96 -3.60 1.43
CA SER A 29 6.03 -4.07 0.55
C SER A 29 5.48 -5.16 -0.36
N PHE A 30 5.72 -5.03 -1.66
CA PHE A 30 5.41 -6.11 -2.60
C PHE A 30 6.43 -6.12 -3.74
N ALA A 31 6.80 -7.33 -4.14
CA ALA A 31 7.76 -7.59 -5.20
C ALA A 31 7.03 -7.79 -6.52
N ASN A 32 7.53 -7.17 -7.58
CA ASN A 32 7.08 -7.44 -8.93
C ASN A 32 7.95 -8.56 -9.53
N ASN A 33 7.30 -9.66 -9.90
CA ASN A 33 7.91 -10.82 -10.54
C ASN A 33 7.10 -11.29 -11.75
N THR A 34 6.43 -10.35 -12.43
CA THR A 34 5.47 -10.65 -13.50
C THR A 34 6.12 -10.74 -14.88
N GLY A 35 7.42 -10.44 -15.01
CA GLY A 35 8.09 -10.30 -16.31
C GLY A 35 7.83 -8.96 -16.99
N HIS A 36 7.01 -8.10 -16.39
CA HIS A 36 6.61 -6.81 -16.95
C HIS A 36 6.62 -5.72 -15.89
N GLN A 37 6.63 -4.45 -16.31
CA GLN A 37 6.52 -3.32 -15.38
C GLN A 37 5.09 -3.13 -14.89
N LEU A 38 4.95 -2.86 -13.59
CA LEU A 38 3.71 -2.36 -13.00
C LEU A 38 3.72 -0.84 -12.97
N THR A 39 2.64 -0.20 -13.41
CA THR A 39 2.50 1.27 -13.41
C THR A 39 1.49 1.70 -12.36
N ALA A 40 1.83 2.65 -11.51
CA ALA A 40 0.90 3.14 -10.50
C ALA A 40 -0.35 3.75 -11.15
N ILE A 41 -1.52 3.40 -10.62
CA ILE A 41 -2.76 4.10 -10.92
C ILE A 41 -3.04 5.11 -9.80
N GLY A 42 -2.92 4.68 -8.55
CA GLY A 42 -3.00 5.60 -7.41
C GLY A 42 -3.18 4.92 -6.06
N VAL A 43 -3.58 5.74 -5.10
CA VAL A 43 -3.92 5.32 -3.73
C VAL A 43 -5.21 6.00 -3.29
N TYR A 44 -6.10 5.23 -2.65
CA TYR A 44 -7.27 5.74 -1.94
C TYR A 44 -7.09 5.50 -0.45
N PHE A 45 -7.15 6.56 0.34
CA PHE A 45 -7.16 6.47 1.81
C PHE A 45 -8.60 6.55 2.31
N PHE A 46 -9.09 5.47 2.91
CA PHE A 46 -10.29 5.53 3.74
C PHE A 46 -9.98 6.24 5.07
N SER A 47 -8.78 6.04 5.60
CA SER A 47 -8.28 6.73 6.79
C SER A 47 -6.75 6.89 6.76
N GLY A 48 -6.26 7.99 7.30
CA GLY A 48 -4.83 8.29 7.34
C GLY A 48 -4.30 8.91 6.05
N THR A 49 -2.98 8.83 5.86
CA THR A 49 -2.25 9.49 4.77
C THR A 49 -0.88 8.83 4.55
N ALA A 50 -0.12 9.30 3.57
CA ALA A 50 1.28 8.98 3.36
C ALA A 50 2.09 10.27 3.19
N ASP A 51 3.36 10.23 3.62
CA ASP A 51 4.27 11.37 3.48
C ASP A 51 4.92 11.44 2.10
N ASN A 52 5.03 10.29 1.43
CA ASN A 52 5.59 10.17 0.09
C ASN A 52 4.52 9.69 -0.90
N GLY A 53 4.65 10.13 -2.15
CA GLY A 53 3.80 9.65 -3.24
C GLY A 53 4.03 8.17 -3.53
N LEU A 54 3.03 7.54 -4.14
CA LEU A 54 3.15 6.17 -4.64
C LEU A 54 4.16 6.15 -5.81
N PRO A 55 5.19 5.28 -5.80
CA PRO A 55 6.14 5.21 -6.90
C PRO A 55 5.47 4.92 -8.23
N GLY A 56 5.76 5.73 -9.25
CA GLY A 56 5.05 5.69 -10.53
C GLY A 56 5.17 4.37 -11.29
N ALA A 57 6.26 3.63 -11.08
CA ALA A 57 6.51 2.35 -11.73
C ALA A 57 7.30 1.40 -10.82
N ILE A 58 7.03 0.10 -10.98
CA ILE A 58 7.81 -0.99 -10.36
C ILE A 58 8.26 -1.90 -11.50
N PRO A 59 9.54 -1.84 -11.90
CA PRO A 59 10.09 -2.75 -12.90
C PRO A 59 9.97 -4.22 -12.48
N ASP A 60 10.12 -5.14 -13.44
CA ASP A 60 10.26 -6.56 -13.10
C ASP A 60 11.48 -6.79 -12.19
N LYS A 61 11.42 -7.85 -11.38
CA LYS A 61 12.43 -8.20 -10.36
C LYS A 61 12.78 -7.07 -9.38
N SER A 62 11.83 -6.19 -9.10
CA SER A 62 12.00 -5.08 -8.18
C SER A 62 10.92 -5.05 -7.12
N THR A 63 11.23 -4.50 -5.96
CA THR A 63 10.32 -4.41 -4.82
C THR A 63 9.96 -2.97 -4.49
N LEU A 64 8.68 -2.73 -4.28
CA LEU A 64 8.17 -1.49 -3.70
C LEU A 64 8.25 -1.55 -2.18
N GLY A 65 8.61 -0.42 -1.56
CA GLY A 65 8.25 -0.13 -0.17
C GLY A 65 7.46 1.18 -0.12
N PHE A 66 6.24 1.14 0.42
CA PHE A 66 5.37 2.29 0.56
C PHE A 66 4.96 2.47 2.03
N GLY A 67 5.17 3.65 2.58
CA GLY A 67 4.86 3.96 3.97
C GLY A 67 3.54 4.73 4.10
N ALA A 68 2.66 4.28 4.98
CA ALA A 68 1.40 4.96 5.30
C ALA A 68 1.24 5.10 6.83
N ARG A 69 0.52 6.14 7.27
CA ARG A 69 0.33 6.45 8.69
C ARG A 69 -1.01 7.11 8.96
N LYS A 70 -1.41 7.15 10.23
CA LYS A 70 -2.58 7.95 10.65
C LYS A 70 -2.35 9.44 10.37
N THR A 71 -3.45 10.18 10.26
CA THR A 71 -3.43 11.64 10.29
C THR A 71 -2.85 12.13 11.62
N ARG A 72 -2.03 13.19 11.57
CA ARG A 72 -1.42 13.79 12.76
C ARG A 72 -2.48 14.49 13.62
N GLY A 73 -2.13 14.75 14.88
CA GLY A 73 -3.03 15.37 15.86
C GLY A 73 -3.85 14.37 16.67
N PRO A 74 -4.70 14.87 17.60
CA PRO A 74 -5.45 14.08 18.57
C PRO A 74 -6.68 13.39 17.94
N VAL A 75 -6.43 12.60 16.90
CA VAL A 75 -7.46 11.90 16.13
C VAL A 75 -7.30 10.39 16.35
N ALA A 76 -8.33 9.75 16.91
CA ALA A 76 -8.42 8.31 17.13
C ALA A 76 -8.80 7.57 15.84
N ARG A 77 -7.90 7.62 14.86
CA ARG A 77 -8.04 6.98 13.54
C ARG A 77 -6.74 6.25 13.18
N GLY A 78 -6.91 5.18 12.42
CA GLY A 78 -5.84 4.30 11.95
C GLY A 78 -5.22 4.77 10.63
N THR A 79 -4.64 3.82 9.88
CA THR A 79 -4.32 3.99 8.46
C THR A 79 -4.93 2.84 7.67
N VAL A 80 -5.77 3.19 6.70
CA VAL A 80 -6.65 2.25 5.99
C VAL A 80 -6.82 2.74 4.56
N GLY A 81 -6.68 1.85 3.58
CA GLY A 81 -6.81 2.23 2.18
C GLY A 81 -6.55 1.11 1.21
N VAL A 82 -6.48 1.48 -0.08
CA VAL A 82 -6.13 0.58 -1.19
C VAL A 82 -5.18 1.27 -2.16
N ILE A 83 -4.17 0.53 -2.61
CA ILE A 83 -3.22 0.92 -3.66
C ILE A 83 -3.54 0.10 -4.91
N THR A 84 -3.46 0.71 -6.09
CA THR A 84 -3.58 -0.03 -7.35
C THR A 84 -2.43 0.23 -8.32
N TYR A 85 -1.95 -0.85 -8.92
CA TYR A 85 -0.95 -0.86 -9.99
C TYR A 85 -1.46 -1.60 -11.23
N TYR A 86 -1.29 -1.01 -12.40
CA TYR A 86 -1.67 -1.57 -13.67
C TYR A 86 -0.56 -2.43 -14.27
N LEU A 87 -0.89 -3.66 -14.63
CA LEU A 87 -0.10 -4.56 -15.45
C LEU A 87 -0.65 -4.51 -16.88
N SER A 88 -0.09 -3.64 -17.71
CA SER A 88 -0.59 -3.40 -19.06
C SER A 88 -0.48 -4.60 -19.98
N ALA A 89 0.54 -5.44 -19.79
CA ALA A 89 0.78 -6.64 -20.58
C ALA A 89 -0.36 -7.66 -20.49
N GLU A 90 -1.05 -7.72 -19.34
CA GLU A 90 -2.15 -8.65 -19.11
C GLU A 90 -3.51 -7.96 -19.04
N ASN A 91 -3.55 -6.63 -19.20
CA ASN A 91 -4.75 -5.82 -18.96
C ASN A 91 -5.38 -6.12 -17.58
N ARG A 92 -4.55 -6.14 -16.54
CA ARG A 92 -4.98 -6.41 -15.16
C ARG A 92 -4.49 -5.33 -14.19
N THR A 93 -5.17 -5.18 -13.08
CA THR A 93 -4.80 -4.28 -11.99
C THR A 93 -4.55 -5.07 -10.72
N ALA A 94 -3.36 -4.94 -10.15
CA ALA A 94 -3.05 -5.44 -8.82
C ALA A 94 -3.57 -4.44 -7.79
N ALA A 95 -4.53 -4.86 -6.96
CA ALA A 95 -5.13 -4.06 -5.90
C ALA A 95 -4.70 -4.61 -4.53
N ILE A 96 -4.15 -3.74 -3.68
CA ILE A 96 -3.63 -4.09 -2.36
C ILE A 96 -4.33 -3.24 -1.32
N MET A 97 -5.16 -3.86 -0.50
CA MET A 97 -5.86 -3.21 0.61
C MET A 97 -5.09 -3.41 1.91
N TRP A 98 -5.08 -2.38 2.76
CA TRP A 98 -4.62 -2.51 4.14
C TRP A 98 -5.60 -1.82 5.10
N SER A 99 -5.64 -2.34 6.31
CA SER A 99 -6.33 -1.74 7.45
C SER A 99 -5.51 -1.94 8.71
N VAL A 100 -5.08 -0.83 9.30
CA VAL A 100 -4.43 -0.76 10.61
C VAL A 100 -5.31 0.11 11.50
N PRO A 101 -6.18 -0.47 12.33
CA PRO A 101 -7.15 0.29 13.11
C PRO A 101 -6.48 1.08 14.25
N PHE A 102 -7.20 2.05 14.78
CA PHE A 102 -6.75 2.74 16.00
C PHE A 102 -6.97 1.88 17.25
N ASP A 103 -8.15 1.29 17.41
CA ASP A 103 -8.52 0.54 18.61
C ASP A 103 -8.43 -0.98 18.37
N TYR A 104 -7.51 -1.63 19.07
CA TYR A 104 -7.31 -3.08 18.98
C TYR A 104 -8.19 -3.89 19.95
N ASN A 105 -8.95 -3.24 20.83
CA ASN A 105 -9.94 -3.95 21.63
C ASN A 105 -11.15 -4.40 20.80
N LEU A 106 -11.41 -3.72 19.67
CA LEU A 106 -12.57 -3.94 18.81
C LEU A 106 -12.21 -4.42 17.41
N TYR A 107 -10.99 -4.15 16.94
CA TYR A 107 -10.57 -4.39 15.56
C TYR A 107 -9.19 -5.03 15.49
N SER A 108 -8.90 -5.67 14.36
CA SER A 108 -7.61 -6.27 14.04
C SER A 108 -7.02 -5.65 12.78
N ASN A 109 -5.73 -5.88 12.54
CA ASN A 109 -5.15 -5.57 11.25
C ASN A 109 -5.75 -6.49 10.18
N TRP A 110 -6.04 -5.93 9.01
CA TRP A 110 -6.47 -6.67 7.82
C TRP A 110 -5.69 -6.22 6.61
N TRP A 111 -5.51 -7.13 5.66
CA TRP A 111 -4.98 -6.84 4.34
C TRP A 111 -5.61 -7.79 3.34
N ASN A 112 -5.66 -7.37 2.09
CA ASN A 112 -6.13 -8.21 1.00
C ASN A 112 -5.39 -7.85 -0.29
N PHE A 113 -5.29 -8.82 -1.19
CA PHE A 113 -4.68 -8.67 -2.50
C PHE A 113 -5.57 -9.31 -3.55
N GLU A 114 -5.84 -8.58 -4.63
CA GLU A 114 -6.62 -9.12 -5.74
C GLU A 114 -6.09 -8.61 -7.09
N LEU A 115 -6.18 -9.46 -8.11
CA LEU A 115 -5.97 -9.10 -9.51
C LEU A 115 -7.33 -8.83 -10.17
N ARG A 116 -7.60 -7.58 -10.50
CA ARG A 116 -8.82 -7.16 -11.21
C ARG A 116 -8.58 -7.10 -12.71
N ASN A 117 -9.61 -7.43 -13.49
CA ASN A 117 -9.57 -7.25 -14.94
C ASN A 117 -9.66 -5.76 -15.31
N GLY A 118 -8.91 -5.35 -16.33
CA GLY A 118 -8.86 -3.97 -16.80
C GLY A 118 -8.01 -3.05 -15.93
N ARG A 119 -8.05 -1.76 -16.27
CA ARG A 119 -7.40 -0.68 -15.52
C ARG A 119 -8.37 -0.10 -14.48
N VAL A 120 -8.13 -0.40 -13.20
CA VAL A 120 -9.05 -0.06 -12.09
C VAL A 120 -8.45 1.02 -11.18
N SER A 121 -9.12 2.17 -11.10
CA SER A 121 -8.75 3.24 -10.17
C SER A 121 -9.07 2.87 -8.72
N PRO A 122 -8.22 3.27 -7.76
CA PRO A 122 -8.49 3.05 -6.36
C PRO A 122 -9.69 3.92 -5.96
N SER A 123 -10.63 3.34 -5.20
CA SER A 123 -11.86 4.03 -4.82
C SER A 123 -12.41 3.47 -3.51
N ARG A 124 -13.40 4.16 -2.95
CA ARG A 124 -14.14 3.66 -1.79
C ARG A 124 -14.83 2.32 -2.08
N SER A 125 -15.39 2.15 -3.28
CA SER A 125 -16.04 0.90 -3.69
C SER A 125 -15.03 -0.24 -3.70
N LEU A 126 -13.88 -0.04 -4.35
CA LEU A 126 -12.82 -1.06 -4.38
C LEU A 126 -12.30 -1.40 -2.99
N PHE A 127 -12.16 -0.41 -2.11
CA PHE A 127 -11.79 -0.65 -0.72
C PHE A 127 -12.81 -1.53 0.00
N ASN A 128 -14.12 -1.21 -0.12
CA ASN A 128 -15.18 -1.99 0.51
C ASN A 128 -15.28 -3.41 -0.03
N ASP A 129 -15.00 -3.63 -1.32
CA ASP A 129 -14.99 -4.96 -1.92
C ASP A 129 -13.86 -5.84 -1.35
N LEU A 130 -12.74 -5.24 -0.94
CA LEU A 130 -11.55 -5.95 -0.47
C LEU A 130 -11.47 -6.13 1.05
N TYR A 131 -12.22 -5.32 1.81
CA TYR A 131 -12.22 -5.28 3.27
C TYR A 131 -13.26 -6.19 3.88
#